data_AF-A0A496UA76-F1
#
_entry.id   AF-A0A496UA76-F1
#
_cell.length_a   1.000
_cell.length_b   1.000
_cell.length_c   1.000
_cell.angle_alpha   90.00
_cell.angle_beta   90.00
_cell.angle_gamma   90.00
#
_symmetry.space_group_name_H-M   'P 1'
#
loop_
_entity.id
_entity.type
_entity.pdbx_description
1 polymer ?
#
loop_
_entity_poly.entity_id
_entity_poly.type
_entity_poly.pdbx_seq_one_letter_code
_entity_poly.pdbx_strand_id
1 'polypeptide(L)'
;MLSLHNRGFDRAKKLEESIQNNPELKARQLYILGDFQPSDIIHSGKYMEILVDSRVTNLALFLLTGIQEAEYWMASHFPDFQFRSTFFFMHDTGPSPFNANLGDIYLKIGHYQQVENDRELVLHAIIHELTHMYLRNEIGFRICNSDFGIRKFFDEGFAQLCGFQSISAYQRKLAHANVGASLVLSTGLDNLKSRIINWQQTIFQQKHFPLYQASLSFIGYLENIIGFDNLLGLFKDADCETNFRNLFREKTGSDLDDLLVSWSNYLVEIEIESGEEFFTITEIERNSPSTLRIGYKSDYPLYPVKDILVYDKTNKQFPVSITRKQRYQTMGNFDIECKKGQRLNITIAYDDHSQQIEITKCV
;
A
#
# COMPACT_ATOMS: atom_id res chain seq x y z
N MET A 1 24.68 -1.88 23.14
CA MET A 1 25.26 -1.23 21.95
C MET A 1 26.07 -2.26 21.21
N LEU A 2 25.58 -2.79 20.08
CA LEU A 2 26.27 -3.84 19.34
C LEU A 2 26.40 -3.43 17.88
N SER A 3 27.65 -3.32 17.42
CA SER A 3 28.01 -3.12 16.02
C SER A 3 27.60 -4.35 15.21
N LEU A 4 26.79 -4.15 14.18
CA LEU A 4 26.23 -5.19 13.31
C LEU A 4 27.21 -5.69 12.23
N HIS A 5 28.52 -5.48 12.39
CA HIS A 5 29.51 -6.05 11.49
C HIS A 5 30.03 -7.39 12.02
N ASN A 6 29.83 -8.43 11.19
CA ASN A 6 30.26 -9.83 11.33
C ASN A 6 29.49 -10.69 12.34
N ARG A 7 28.77 -11.72 11.82
CA ARG A 7 28.04 -12.82 12.51
C ARG A 7 26.50 -12.68 12.73
N GLY A 8 25.82 -11.80 11.99
CA GLY A 8 24.36 -11.59 12.10
C GLY A 8 23.43 -12.62 11.43
N PHE A 9 23.91 -13.38 10.43
CA PHE A 9 23.07 -14.36 9.71
C PHE A 9 22.56 -15.50 10.59
N ASP A 10 23.35 -15.91 11.59
CA ASP A 10 22.93 -16.91 12.56
C ASP A 10 21.71 -16.46 13.37
N ARG A 11 21.43 -15.16 13.49
CA ARG A 11 20.27 -14.66 14.27
C ARG A 11 18.98 -14.65 13.46
N ALA A 12 19.02 -14.26 12.18
CA ALA A 12 17.86 -14.36 11.30
C ALA A 12 17.48 -15.83 11.09
N LYS A 13 18.50 -16.69 10.87
CA LYS A 13 18.32 -18.14 10.79
C LYS A 13 17.83 -18.75 12.11
N LYS A 14 18.41 -18.39 13.27
CA LYS A 14 17.93 -18.86 14.59
C LYS A 14 16.53 -18.35 14.93
N LEU A 15 16.17 -17.13 14.50
CA LEU A 15 14.81 -16.62 14.67
C LEU A 15 13.84 -17.40 13.78
N GLU A 16 14.20 -17.65 12.52
CA GLU A 16 13.43 -18.50 11.62
C GLU A 16 13.27 -19.91 12.20
N GLU A 17 14.37 -20.55 12.62
CA GLU A 17 14.36 -21.84 13.30
C GLU A 17 13.48 -21.80 14.56
N SER A 18 13.59 -20.75 15.38
CA SER A 18 12.76 -20.57 16.58
C SER A 18 11.28 -20.40 16.25
N ILE A 19 10.94 -19.73 15.15
CA ILE A 19 9.54 -19.56 14.74
C ILE A 19 9.02 -20.87 14.13
N GLN A 20 9.80 -21.54 13.28
CA GLN A 20 9.43 -22.82 12.67
C GLN A 20 9.26 -23.94 13.71
N ASN A 21 10.05 -23.90 14.79
CA ASN A 21 10.03 -24.89 15.87
C ASN A 21 9.07 -24.55 17.01
N ASN A 22 8.39 -23.39 16.98
CA ASN A 22 7.41 -23.01 17.99
C ASN A 22 6.01 -22.88 17.36
N PRO A 23 5.08 -23.83 17.59
CA PRO A 23 3.75 -23.84 16.99
C PRO A 23 2.91 -22.57 17.24
N GLU A 24 3.07 -21.93 18.39
CA GLU A 24 2.35 -20.68 18.69
C GLU A 24 2.92 -19.49 17.92
N LEU A 25 4.25 -19.39 17.81
CA LEU A 25 4.90 -18.38 16.98
C LEU A 25 4.60 -18.61 15.50
N LYS A 26 4.62 -19.87 15.05
CA LYS A 26 4.26 -20.30 13.70
C LYS A 26 2.80 -19.99 13.36
N ALA A 27 1.88 -20.21 14.29
CA ALA A 27 0.46 -19.86 14.13
C ALA A 27 0.21 -18.34 14.09
N ARG A 28 1.11 -17.54 14.70
CA ARG A 28 1.12 -16.07 14.62
C ARG A 28 1.95 -15.56 13.44
N GLN A 29 2.68 -16.44 12.76
CA GLN A 29 3.54 -16.10 11.65
C GLN A 29 2.67 -15.92 10.40
N LEU A 30 2.54 -14.68 9.94
CA LEU A 30 1.82 -14.41 8.69
C LEU A 30 2.66 -14.79 7.45
N TYR A 31 3.97 -15.07 7.58
CA TYR A 31 4.88 -15.21 6.44
C TYR A 31 6.08 -16.15 6.69
N ILE A 32 6.43 -16.95 5.68
CA ILE A 32 7.69 -17.72 5.62
C ILE A 32 8.81 -16.73 5.28
N LEU A 33 9.76 -16.53 6.21
CA LEU A 33 11.03 -15.86 5.94
C LEU A 33 11.82 -16.80 5.02
N GLY A 34 12.05 -16.40 3.78
CA GLY A 34 12.61 -17.28 2.74
C GLY A 34 14.10 -17.57 2.88
N ASP A 35 14.57 -18.51 2.04
CA ASP A 35 15.97 -18.93 1.80
C ASP A 35 16.85 -17.76 1.32
N PHE A 36 17.11 -16.73 2.13
CA PHE A 36 17.91 -15.57 1.69
C PHE A 36 19.37 -15.96 1.44
N GLN A 37 19.86 -15.72 0.22
CA GLN A 37 21.24 -16.02 -0.16
C GLN A 37 22.02 -14.71 -0.35
N PRO A 38 22.91 -14.31 0.58
CA PRO A 38 23.56 -13.00 0.51
C PRO A 38 24.39 -12.84 -0.77
N SER A 39 24.29 -11.67 -1.39
CA SER A 39 25.18 -11.21 -2.45
C SER A 39 26.28 -10.31 -1.89
N ASP A 40 27.31 -10.05 -2.71
CA ASP A 40 28.33 -9.04 -2.39
C ASP A 40 27.82 -7.59 -2.57
N ILE A 41 26.62 -7.40 -3.15
CA ILE A 41 25.99 -6.09 -3.28
C ILE A 41 25.33 -5.73 -1.96
N ILE A 42 25.82 -4.62 -1.40
CA ILE A 42 25.28 -3.97 -0.21
C ILE A 42 25.15 -2.49 -0.54
N HIS A 43 23.99 -1.92 -0.23
CA HIS A 43 23.84 -0.47 -0.18
C HIS A 43 23.85 -0.02 1.28
N SER A 44 24.69 0.96 1.61
CA SER A 44 24.79 1.53 2.95
C SER A 44 24.56 3.03 2.86
N GLY A 45 23.36 3.46 3.24
CA GLY A 45 22.97 4.85 3.34
C GLY A 45 22.98 5.36 4.79
N LYS A 46 22.53 6.60 4.99
CA LYS A 46 22.40 7.21 6.32
C LYS A 46 21.28 6.53 7.12
N TYR A 47 20.13 6.31 6.47
CA TYR A 47 18.92 5.82 7.14
C TYR A 47 18.69 4.32 6.95
N MET A 48 19.45 3.69 6.06
CA MET A 48 19.23 2.30 5.72
C MET A 48 20.50 1.52 5.39
N GLU A 49 20.39 0.21 5.54
CA GLU A 49 21.27 -0.77 4.94
C GLU A 49 20.42 -1.69 4.08
N ILE A 50 20.84 -1.99 2.85
CA ILE A 50 20.12 -2.90 1.97
C ILE A 50 21.03 -4.08 1.65
N LEU A 51 20.60 -5.25 2.08
CA LEU A 51 21.22 -6.54 1.80
C LEU A 51 20.46 -7.23 0.68
N VAL A 52 21.17 -7.64 -0.36
CA VAL A 52 20.57 -8.17 -1.59
C VAL A 52 20.76 -9.68 -1.68
N ASP A 53 19.69 -10.38 -2.08
CA ASP A 53 19.76 -11.79 -2.44
C ASP A 53 20.48 -11.98 -3.79
N SER A 54 21.46 -12.86 -3.84
CA SER A 54 22.34 -13.12 -5.00
C SER A 54 21.58 -13.43 -6.29
N ARG A 55 20.37 -14.00 -6.20
CA ARG A 55 19.54 -14.34 -7.38
C ARG A 55 18.86 -13.13 -8.02
N VAL A 56 18.80 -11.99 -7.34
CA VAL A 56 18.18 -10.75 -7.85
C VAL A 56 19.17 -9.58 -7.93
N THR A 57 20.48 -9.85 -7.86
CA THR A 57 21.53 -8.82 -7.88
C THR A 57 21.34 -7.77 -8.98
N ASN A 58 21.19 -8.20 -10.24
CA ASN A 58 21.02 -7.27 -11.38
C ASN A 58 19.72 -6.46 -11.29
N LEU A 59 18.65 -7.08 -10.79
CA LEU A 59 17.37 -6.40 -10.60
C LEU A 59 17.48 -5.36 -9.48
N ALA A 60 18.09 -5.72 -8.35
CA ALA A 60 18.30 -4.83 -7.22
C ALA A 60 19.14 -3.60 -7.60
N LEU A 61 20.23 -3.78 -8.37
CA LEU A 61 21.04 -2.65 -8.85
C LEU A 61 20.21 -1.64 -9.64
N PHE A 62 19.30 -2.10 -10.48
CA PHE A 62 18.38 -1.22 -11.21
C PHE A 62 17.35 -0.56 -10.27
N LEU A 63 16.70 -1.33 -9.41
CA LEU A 63 15.65 -0.84 -8.50
C LEU A 63 16.18 0.18 -7.47
N LEU A 64 17.48 0.16 -7.16
CA LEU A 64 18.13 1.10 -6.27
C LEU A 64 18.67 2.36 -6.95
N THR A 65 18.52 2.48 -8.27
CA THR A 65 18.77 3.77 -8.94
C THR A 65 17.78 4.80 -8.41
N GLY A 66 18.23 5.99 -7.98
CA GLY A 66 17.36 7.00 -7.37
C GLY A 66 17.25 6.95 -5.83
N ILE A 67 17.95 6.01 -5.17
CA ILE A 67 17.88 5.87 -3.70
C ILE A 67 18.45 7.08 -2.96
N GLN A 68 19.43 7.79 -3.56
CA GLN A 68 20.06 8.96 -2.94
C GLN A 68 19.09 10.13 -2.85
N GLU A 69 18.27 10.33 -3.86
CA GLU A 69 17.21 11.34 -3.91
C GLU A 69 16.15 11.04 -2.84
N ALA A 70 15.80 9.76 -2.66
CA ALA A 70 14.89 9.32 -1.61
C ALA A 70 15.48 9.56 -0.20
N GLU A 71 16.78 9.29 0.02
CA GLU A 71 17.47 9.62 1.28
C GLU A 71 17.57 11.14 1.52
N TYR A 72 17.79 11.93 0.47
CA TYR A 72 17.78 13.39 0.58
C TYR A 72 16.40 13.89 1.03
N TRP A 73 15.33 13.34 0.46
CA TRP A 73 13.96 13.64 0.87
C TRP A 73 13.73 13.31 2.36
N MET A 74 14.22 12.16 2.84
CA MET A 74 14.17 11.80 4.27
C MET A 74 14.92 12.81 5.13
N ALA A 75 16.10 13.25 4.71
CA ALA A 75 16.90 14.21 5.45
C ALA A 75 16.25 15.59 5.53
N SER A 76 15.54 16.02 4.50
CA SER A 76 14.88 17.33 4.48
C SER A 76 13.58 17.34 5.29
N HIS A 77 12.83 16.24 5.33
CA HIS A 77 11.52 16.20 6.00
C HIS A 77 11.62 15.62 7.42
N PHE A 78 12.59 14.75 7.69
CA PHE A 78 12.81 14.12 9.00
C PHE A 78 14.26 14.36 9.47
N PRO A 79 14.65 15.62 9.76
CA PRO A 79 16.04 15.98 10.09
C PRO A 79 16.55 15.29 11.35
N ASP A 80 15.66 15.00 12.30
CA ASP A 80 15.98 14.35 13.56
C ASP A 80 16.05 12.82 13.47
N PHE A 81 15.75 12.21 12.32
CA PHE A 81 15.76 10.76 12.18
C PHE A 81 17.18 10.21 12.31
N GLN A 82 17.44 9.40 13.33
CA GLN A 82 18.76 8.79 13.58
C GLN A 82 18.76 7.28 13.41
N PHE A 83 17.58 6.65 13.37
CA PHE A 83 17.47 5.21 13.25
C PHE A 83 17.88 4.72 11.85
N ARG A 84 18.70 3.67 11.82
CA ARG A 84 19.10 2.97 10.59
C ARG A 84 18.42 1.61 10.52
N SER A 85 17.61 1.38 9.49
CA SER A 85 16.89 0.12 9.27
C SER A 85 17.63 -0.79 8.29
N THR A 86 17.51 -2.11 8.47
CA THR A 86 18.05 -3.09 7.51
C THR A 86 16.93 -3.58 6.60
N PHE A 87 17.11 -3.44 5.29
CA PHE A 87 16.24 -3.97 4.26
C PHE A 87 16.87 -5.21 3.63
N PHE A 88 16.09 -6.27 3.51
CA PHE A 88 16.46 -7.51 2.84
C PHE A 88 15.71 -7.58 1.51
N PHE A 89 16.43 -7.42 0.41
CA PHE A 89 15.88 -7.57 -0.94
C PHE A 89 15.87 -9.04 -1.32
N MET A 90 14.70 -9.67 -1.21
CA MET A 90 14.52 -11.11 -1.39
C MET A 90 14.09 -11.46 -2.82
N HIS A 91 14.53 -12.62 -3.33
CA HIS A 91 14.16 -13.11 -4.65
C HIS A 91 12.69 -13.59 -4.79
N ASP A 92 11.95 -13.64 -3.69
CA ASP A 92 10.61 -14.21 -3.65
C ASP A 92 9.54 -13.18 -4.08
N THR A 93 8.29 -13.59 -4.02
CA THR A 93 7.13 -12.84 -4.45
C THR A 93 6.06 -12.83 -3.37
N GLY A 94 5.28 -11.75 -3.30
CA GLY A 94 4.21 -11.59 -2.31
C GLY A 94 4.45 -10.41 -1.38
N PRO A 95 3.73 -10.34 -0.25
CA PRO A 95 3.86 -9.24 0.70
C PRO A 95 5.26 -9.20 1.30
N SER A 96 5.71 -7.99 1.59
CA SER A 96 7.01 -7.69 2.17
C SER A 96 6.86 -7.53 3.69
N PRO A 97 7.19 -8.56 4.50
CA PRO A 97 6.93 -8.48 5.93
C PRO A 97 7.89 -7.51 6.62
N PHE A 98 7.37 -6.84 7.64
CA PHE A 98 8.15 -6.02 8.57
C PHE A 98 8.29 -6.73 9.92
N ASN A 99 9.52 -6.83 10.44
CA ASN A 99 9.78 -7.28 11.81
C ASN A 99 10.01 -6.08 12.73
N ALA A 100 8.91 -5.64 13.33
CA ALA A 100 8.83 -4.60 14.36
C ALA A 100 9.86 -4.69 15.50
N ASN A 101 10.31 -5.88 15.87
CA ASN A 101 11.20 -6.07 17.02
C ASN A 101 12.68 -5.98 16.64
N LEU A 102 13.01 -6.20 15.37
CA LEU A 102 14.38 -6.17 14.86
C LEU A 102 14.68 -4.89 14.05
N GLY A 103 13.65 -4.18 13.58
CA GLY A 103 13.84 -3.09 12.62
C GLY A 103 14.23 -3.59 11.22
N ASP A 104 14.06 -4.89 10.98
CA ASP A 104 14.37 -5.55 9.72
C ASP A 104 13.12 -5.55 8.82
N ILE A 105 13.31 -5.14 7.57
CA ILE A 105 12.28 -5.03 6.55
C ILE A 105 12.61 -6.00 5.42
N TYR A 106 11.70 -6.91 5.09
CA TYR A 106 11.95 -7.92 4.06
C TYR A 106 11.16 -7.57 2.80
N LEU A 107 11.82 -6.97 1.81
CA LEU A 107 11.20 -6.60 0.54
C LEU A 107 11.32 -7.74 -0.47
N LYS A 108 10.20 -8.37 -0.83
CA LYS A 108 10.15 -9.45 -1.83
C LYS A 108 10.15 -8.89 -3.25
N ILE A 109 11.34 -8.71 -3.83
CA ILE A 109 11.50 -7.98 -5.10
C ILE A 109 11.56 -8.85 -6.35
N GLY A 110 11.68 -10.18 -6.24
CA GLY A 110 11.94 -11.03 -7.42
C GLY A 110 10.78 -11.17 -8.41
N HIS A 111 9.65 -10.51 -8.16
CA HIS A 111 8.55 -10.41 -9.12
C HIS A 111 8.53 -9.10 -9.92
N TYR A 112 9.40 -8.15 -9.61
CA TYR A 112 9.55 -6.90 -10.35
C TYR A 112 10.39 -7.09 -11.62
N GLN A 113 10.31 -6.10 -12.50
CA GLN A 113 11.03 -5.97 -13.75
C GLN A 113 11.92 -4.72 -13.72
N GLN A 114 12.89 -4.66 -14.64
CA GLN A 114 13.75 -3.49 -14.79
C GLN A 114 13.03 -2.38 -15.57
N VAL A 115 11.96 -1.84 -14.99
CA VAL A 115 11.15 -0.75 -15.55
C VAL A 115 10.94 0.35 -14.51
N GLU A 116 10.74 1.58 -14.98
CA GLU A 116 10.65 2.77 -14.12
C GLU A 116 9.56 2.65 -13.04
N ASN A 117 8.36 2.20 -13.39
CA ASN A 117 7.26 2.04 -12.43
C ASN A 117 7.60 1.08 -11.28
N ASP A 118 8.35 0.00 -11.53
CA ASP A 118 8.72 -0.95 -10.48
C ASP A 118 9.82 -0.40 -9.58
N ARG A 119 10.78 0.33 -10.16
CA ARG A 119 11.77 1.08 -9.41
C ARG A 119 11.08 2.06 -8.46
N GLU A 120 10.15 2.85 -8.97
CA GLU A 120 9.35 3.79 -8.17
C GLU A 120 8.62 3.09 -7.03
N LEU A 121 7.94 1.98 -7.28
CA LEU A 121 7.22 1.23 -6.25
C LEU A 121 8.15 0.71 -5.14
N VAL A 122 9.36 0.29 -5.49
CA VAL A 122 10.36 -0.18 -4.52
C VAL A 122 10.92 0.98 -3.70
N LEU A 123 11.25 2.11 -4.31
CA LEU A 123 11.71 3.31 -3.59
C LEU A 123 10.61 3.87 -2.68
N HIS A 124 9.36 3.93 -3.16
CA HIS A 124 8.19 4.24 -2.35
C HIS A 124 8.10 3.30 -1.14
N ALA A 125 8.23 1.98 -1.34
CA ALA A 125 8.13 1.00 -0.25
C ALA A 125 9.23 1.20 0.81
N ILE A 126 10.46 1.54 0.40
CA ILE A 126 11.53 1.85 1.35
C ILE A 126 11.16 3.04 2.22
N ILE A 127 10.74 4.15 1.60
CA ILE A 127 10.42 5.40 2.31
C ILE A 127 9.17 5.24 3.17
N HIS A 128 8.17 4.50 2.68
CA HIS A 128 6.98 4.12 3.43
C HIS A 128 7.37 3.43 4.75
N GLU A 129 8.23 2.41 4.70
CA GLU A 129 8.67 1.70 5.91
C GLU A 129 9.58 2.56 6.81
N LEU A 130 10.47 3.38 6.23
CA LEU A 130 11.26 4.32 7.02
C LEU A 130 10.38 5.37 7.71
N THR A 131 9.27 5.79 7.09
CA THR A 131 8.30 6.70 7.70
C THR A 131 7.66 6.06 8.93
N HIS A 132 7.23 4.79 8.84
CA HIS A 132 6.76 4.06 10.03
C HIS A 132 7.82 4.00 11.13
N MET A 133 9.09 3.81 10.76
CA MET A 133 10.19 3.75 11.74
C MET A 133 10.44 5.10 12.39
N TYR A 134 10.37 6.19 11.63
CA TYR A 134 10.45 7.54 12.16
C TYR A 134 9.30 7.84 13.12
N LEU A 135 8.05 7.59 12.69
CA LEU A 135 6.86 7.79 13.52
C LEU A 135 6.97 7.01 14.83
N ARG A 136 7.46 5.78 14.78
CA ARG A 136 7.59 4.94 15.95
C ARG A 136 8.76 5.34 16.85
N ASN A 137 9.96 5.48 16.31
CA ASN A 137 11.17 5.54 17.11
C ASN A 137 11.51 6.95 17.55
N GLU A 138 11.21 7.96 16.73
CA GLU A 138 11.53 9.36 17.03
C GLU A 138 10.31 10.14 17.50
N ILE A 139 9.16 9.98 16.84
CA ILE A 139 7.93 10.71 17.18
C ILE A 139 7.19 10.06 18.35
N GLY A 140 7.41 8.76 18.60
CA GLY A 140 6.77 8.03 19.69
C GLY A 140 5.33 7.57 19.40
N PHE A 141 4.87 7.65 18.15
CA PHE A 141 3.55 7.17 17.75
C PHE A 141 3.42 5.66 17.99
N ARG A 142 2.31 5.23 18.62
CA ARG A 142 2.03 3.82 18.90
C ARG A 142 0.66 3.44 18.37
N ILE A 143 0.55 2.27 17.74
CA ILE A 143 -0.74 1.67 17.39
C ILE A 143 -1.17 0.79 18.56
N CYS A 144 -2.37 1.01 19.07
CA CYS A 144 -2.87 0.41 20.31
C CYS A 144 -4.22 -0.25 20.04
N ASN A 145 -4.62 -1.23 20.86
CA ASN A 145 -5.81 -2.04 20.55
C ASN A 145 -7.12 -1.26 20.61
N SER A 146 -7.21 -0.24 21.46
CA SER A 146 -8.42 0.58 21.70
C SER A 146 -8.85 1.39 20.47
N ASP A 147 -7.89 1.79 19.64
CA ASP A 147 -8.08 2.64 18.46
C ASP A 147 -7.26 2.17 17.25
N PHE A 148 -6.96 0.86 17.23
CA PHE A 148 -6.08 0.21 16.25
C PHE A 148 -6.41 0.64 14.82
N GLY A 149 -7.69 0.57 14.46
CA GLY A 149 -8.16 0.82 13.11
C GLY A 149 -7.93 2.26 12.64
N ILE A 150 -8.23 3.23 13.50
CA ILE A 150 -8.06 4.66 13.19
C ILE A 150 -6.58 4.99 13.11
N ARG A 151 -5.78 4.52 14.07
CA ARG A 151 -4.34 4.75 14.06
C ARG A 151 -3.67 4.15 12.85
N LYS A 152 -4.04 2.92 12.45
CA LYS A 152 -3.57 2.32 11.19
C LYS A 152 -4.00 3.10 9.97
N PHE A 153 -5.24 3.60 9.94
CA PHE A 153 -5.72 4.43 8.84
C PHE A 153 -4.89 5.72 8.67
N PHE A 154 -4.41 6.33 9.75
CA PHE A 154 -3.52 7.49 9.66
C PHE A 154 -2.08 7.11 9.33
N ASP A 155 -1.54 6.11 10.03
CA ASP A 155 -0.18 5.60 9.87
C ASP A 155 0.11 5.19 8.42
N GLU A 156 -0.77 4.37 7.83
CA GLU A 156 -0.60 3.87 6.46
C GLU A 156 -0.72 5.00 5.43
N GLY A 157 -1.68 5.91 5.61
CA GLY A 157 -1.91 7.00 4.66
C GLY A 157 -0.79 8.03 4.67
N PHE A 158 -0.26 8.35 5.84
CA PHE A 158 0.89 9.23 5.96
C PHE A 158 2.17 8.60 5.41
N ALA A 159 2.40 7.31 5.64
CA ALA A 159 3.51 6.59 5.05
C ALA A 159 3.40 6.48 3.51
N GLN A 160 2.19 6.30 2.96
CA GLN A 160 1.95 6.36 1.51
C GLN A 160 2.22 7.76 0.95
N LEU A 161 1.75 8.82 1.63
CA LEU A 161 2.00 10.21 1.24
C LEU A 161 3.50 10.49 1.14
N CYS A 162 4.25 10.20 2.20
CA CYS A 162 5.70 10.40 2.24
C CYS A 162 6.41 9.58 1.16
N GLY A 163 6.03 8.31 1.03
CA GLY A 163 6.55 7.42 0.00
C GLY A 163 6.38 7.99 -1.41
N PHE A 164 5.18 8.45 -1.77
CA PHE A 164 4.92 8.96 -3.12
C PHE A 164 5.49 10.36 -3.36
N GLN A 165 5.58 11.22 -2.34
CA GLN A 165 6.25 12.51 -2.44
C GLN A 165 7.75 12.33 -2.73
N SER A 166 8.40 11.37 -2.06
CA SER A 166 9.84 11.11 -2.22
C SER A 166 10.26 10.71 -3.64
N ILE A 167 9.34 10.14 -4.42
CA ILE A 167 9.58 9.70 -5.81
C ILE A 167 8.87 10.60 -6.84
N SER A 168 8.37 11.78 -6.43
CA SER A 168 7.64 12.70 -7.32
C SER A 168 6.42 12.06 -8.03
N ALA A 169 5.77 11.11 -7.36
CA ALA A 169 4.58 10.40 -7.85
C ALA A 169 3.28 10.80 -7.15
N TYR A 170 3.38 11.70 -6.16
CA TYR A 170 2.28 12.01 -5.26
C TYR A 170 1.01 12.47 -5.97
N GLN A 171 1.07 13.44 -6.88
CA GLN A 171 -0.12 13.99 -7.52
C GLN A 171 -0.91 12.92 -8.29
N ARG A 172 -0.23 12.15 -9.15
CA ARG A 172 -0.86 11.08 -9.93
C ARG A 172 -1.43 9.96 -9.04
N LYS A 173 -0.74 9.62 -7.94
CA LYS A 173 -1.21 8.59 -7.00
C LYS A 173 -2.30 9.07 -6.04
N LEU A 174 -2.33 10.35 -5.71
CA LEU A 174 -3.43 10.96 -4.96
C LEU A 174 -4.69 10.98 -5.80
N ALA A 175 -4.61 11.32 -7.08
CA ALA A 175 -5.76 11.26 -7.99
C ALA A 175 -6.35 9.83 -8.05
N HIS A 176 -5.49 8.82 -8.18
CA HIS A 176 -5.91 7.41 -8.15
C HIS A 176 -6.58 7.04 -6.82
N ALA A 177 -5.98 7.50 -5.72
CA ALA A 177 -6.50 7.27 -4.38
C ALA A 177 -7.88 7.93 -4.18
N ASN A 178 -8.09 9.12 -4.73
CA ASN A 178 -9.37 9.82 -4.70
C ASN A 178 -10.45 9.05 -5.47
N VAL A 179 -10.14 8.56 -6.68
CA VAL A 179 -11.07 7.69 -7.44
C VAL A 179 -11.43 6.44 -6.62
N GLY A 180 -10.43 5.76 -6.05
CA GLY A 180 -10.65 4.59 -5.19
C GLY A 180 -11.48 4.89 -3.95
N ALA A 181 -11.26 6.06 -3.34
CA ALA A 181 -12.00 6.53 -2.17
C ALA A 181 -13.47 6.86 -2.50
N SER A 182 -13.73 7.56 -3.61
CA SER A 182 -15.09 7.86 -4.09
C SER A 182 -15.90 6.57 -4.33
N LEU A 183 -15.26 5.53 -4.88
CA LEU A 183 -15.91 4.24 -5.08
C LEU A 183 -16.25 3.55 -3.76
N VAL A 184 -15.37 3.64 -2.76
CA VAL A 184 -15.66 3.12 -1.41
C VAL A 184 -16.81 3.89 -0.78
N LEU A 185 -16.80 5.22 -0.90
CA LEU A 185 -17.83 6.09 -0.34
C LEU A 185 -19.19 5.92 -1.02
N SER A 186 -19.25 5.42 -2.25
CA SER A 186 -20.52 5.05 -2.91
C SER A 186 -21.34 4.01 -2.12
N THR A 187 -20.68 3.28 -1.21
CA THR A 187 -21.31 2.31 -0.29
C THR A 187 -21.75 2.90 1.05
N GLY A 188 -21.53 4.20 1.26
CA GLY A 188 -21.87 4.95 2.47
C GLY A 188 -20.66 5.20 3.39
N LEU A 189 -20.57 6.43 3.91
CA LEU A 189 -19.52 6.83 4.85
C LEU A 189 -19.50 5.97 6.12
N ASP A 190 -20.66 5.58 6.64
CA ASP A 190 -20.76 4.72 7.83
C ASP A 190 -20.14 3.32 7.60
N ASN A 191 -20.25 2.80 6.38
CA ASN A 191 -19.62 1.53 6.01
C ASN A 191 -18.08 1.68 6.01
N LEU A 192 -17.55 2.78 5.47
CA LEU A 192 -16.12 3.08 5.56
C LEU A 192 -15.67 3.22 7.03
N LYS A 193 -16.38 3.99 7.86
CA LYS A 193 -16.07 4.15 9.29
C LYS A 193 -16.01 2.79 10.02
N SER A 194 -16.99 1.92 9.78
CA SER A 194 -17.02 0.57 10.33
C SER A 194 -15.81 -0.27 9.89
N ARG A 195 -15.39 -0.15 8.63
CA ARG A 195 -14.23 -0.87 8.08
C ARG A 195 -12.90 -0.35 8.60
N ILE A 196 -12.78 0.97 8.81
CA ILE A 196 -11.64 1.59 9.47
C ILE A 196 -11.49 1.00 10.88
N ILE A 197 -12.57 0.99 11.68
CA ILE A 197 -12.55 0.41 13.03
C ILE A 197 -12.14 -1.07 12.99
N ASN A 198 -12.68 -1.83 12.03
CA ASN A 198 -12.39 -3.26 11.83
C ASN A 198 -11.24 -3.51 10.84
N TRP A 199 -10.20 -2.66 10.85
CA TRP A 199 -9.10 -2.69 9.87
C TRP A 199 -8.51 -4.08 9.62
N GLN A 200 -8.13 -4.80 10.69
CA GLN A 200 -7.54 -6.14 10.57
C GLN A 200 -8.48 -7.12 9.86
N GLN A 201 -9.74 -7.19 10.30
CA GLN A 201 -10.73 -8.10 9.72
C GLN A 201 -10.98 -7.75 8.25
N THR A 202 -11.03 -6.45 7.92
CA THR A 202 -11.22 -5.98 6.55
C THR A 202 -10.08 -6.45 5.65
N ILE A 203 -8.82 -6.28 6.05
CA ILE A 203 -7.67 -6.72 5.25
C ILE A 203 -7.64 -8.25 5.08
N PHE A 204 -7.94 -9.01 6.14
CA PHE A 204 -7.88 -10.48 6.08
C PHE A 204 -9.03 -11.09 5.26
N GLN A 205 -10.25 -10.60 5.45
CA GLN A 205 -11.44 -11.18 4.83
C GLN A 205 -11.77 -10.57 3.46
N GLN A 206 -11.37 -9.31 3.24
CA GLN A 206 -11.73 -8.52 2.06
C GLN A 206 -10.47 -7.89 1.48
N LYS A 207 -9.48 -8.74 1.16
CA LYS A 207 -8.13 -8.41 0.67
C LYS A 207 -8.04 -7.35 -0.44
N HIS A 208 -9.15 -7.07 -1.13
CA HIS A 208 -9.23 -6.16 -2.26
C HIS A 208 -9.88 -4.81 -1.94
N PHE A 209 -10.41 -4.62 -0.73
CA PHE A 209 -11.03 -3.35 -0.37
C PHE A 209 -9.96 -2.24 -0.31
N PRO A 210 -10.14 -1.10 -1.00
CA PRO A 210 -9.07 -0.12 -1.18
C PRO A 210 -8.94 0.82 0.03
N LEU A 211 -8.72 0.23 1.22
CA LEU A 211 -8.52 0.98 2.48
C LEU A 211 -7.28 1.87 2.43
N TYR A 212 -6.21 1.43 1.77
CA TYR A 212 -4.98 2.21 1.61
C TYR A 212 -5.20 3.43 0.71
N GLN A 213 -6.00 3.30 -0.35
CA GLN A 213 -6.39 4.43 -1.20
C GLN A 213 -7.27 5.43 -0.44
N ALA A 214 -8.29 4.94 0.29
CA ALA A 214 -9.10 5.80 1.15
C ALA A 214 -8.26 6.55 2.19
N SER A 215 -7.28 5.86 2.76
CA SER A 215 -6.32 6.40 3.73
C SER A 215 -5.39 7.47 3.12
N LEU A 216 -4.76 7.20 1.97
CA LEU A 216 -3.95 8.19 1.25
C LEU A 216 -4.78 9.41 0.82
N SER A 217 -5.98 9.18 0.28
CA SER A 217 -6.89 10.25 -0.15
C SER A 217 -7.28 11.16 1.02
N PHE A 218 -7.67 10.59 2.15
CA PHE A 218 -8.01 11.37 3.35
C PHE A 218 -6.81 12.13 3.91
N ILE A 219 -5.64 11.49 3.97
CA ILE A 219 -4.41 12.12 4.45
C ILE A 219 -3.96 13.25 3.52
N GLY A 220 -4.09 13.09 2.20
CA GLY A 220 -3.83 14.16 1.24
C GLY A 220 -4.81 15.33 1.37
N TYR A 221 -6.09 15.05 1.62
CA TYR A 221 -7.07 16.08 1.96
C TYR A 221 -6.68 16.85 3.24
N LEU A 222 -6.24 16.15 4.29
CA LEU A 222 -5.74 16.80 5.50
C LEU A 222 -4.49 17.64 5.22
N GLU A 223 -3.50 17.10 4.51
CA GLU A 223 -2.29 17.85 4.13
C GLU A 223 -2.65 19.16 3.41
N ASN A 224 -3.62 19.14 2.49
CA ASN A 224 -4.05 20.35 1.77
C ASN A 224 -4.64 21.42 2.70
N ILE A 225 -5.25 21.03 3.83
CA ILE A 225 -5.88 21.97 4.77
C ILE A 225 -4.89 22.49 5.80
N ILE A 226 -4.10 21.59 6.41
CA ILE A 226 -3.25 21.94 7.56
C ILE A 226 -1.76 22.00 7.22
N GLY A 227 -1.34 21.51 6.05
CA GLY A 227 0.06 21.40 5.66
C GLY A 227 0.77 20.19 6.27
N PHE A 228 1.90 19.82 5.65
CA PHE A 228 2.70 18.65 6.03
C PHE A 228 3.15 18.67 7.50
N ASP A 229 3.70 19.79 7.98
CA ASP A 229 4.26 19.88 9.33
C ASP A 229 3.20 19.72 10.43
N ASN A 230 2.02 20.30 10.24
CA ASN A 230 0.91 20.15 11.19
C ASN A 230 0.33 18.73 11.14
N LEU A 231 0.25 18.14 9.94
CA LEU A 231 -0.14 16.74 9.76
C LEU A 231 0.83 15.79 10.47
N LEU A 232 2.14 15.96 10.31
CA LEU A 232 3.16 15.24 11.08
C LEU A 232 3.00 15.48 12.58
N GLY A 233 2.65 16.71 12.97
CA GLY A 233 2.34 17.10 14.34
C GLY A 233 1.21 16.29 14.99
N LEU A 234 0.28 15.71 14.22
CA LEU A 234 -0.79 14.85 14.75
C LEU A 234 -0.27 13.54 15.35
N PHE A 235 0.87 13.05 14.86
CA PHE A 235 1.47 11.81 15.34
C PHE A 235 2.31 12.02 16.61
N LYS A 236 2.74 13.25 16.88
CA LYS A 236 3.47 13.60 18.12
C LYS A 236 2.55 13.39 19.33
N ASP A 237 3.12 12.85 20.41
CA ASP A 237 2.44 12.60 21.69
C ASP A 237 1.28 11.59 21.61
N ALA A 238 1.08 10.93 20.46
CA ALA A 238 0.06 9.91 20.28
C ALA A 238 0.58 8.53 20.70
N ASP A 239 0.84 8.35 22.00
CA ASP A 239 1.20 7.07 22.60
C ASP A 239 -0.05 6.17 22.88
N CYS A 240 0.12 5.07 23.62
CA CYS A 240 -0.99 4.17 23.96
C CYS A 240 -1.87 4.59 25.13
N GLU A 241 -1.48 5.61 25.89
CA GLU A 241 -2.29 6.16 26.97
C GLU A 241 -3.18 7.30 26.45
N THR A 242 -2.78 7.89 25.31
CA THR A 242 -3.47 9.00 24.68
C THR A 242 -4.68 8.55 23.86
N ASN A 243 -5.82 9.21 24.08
CA ASN A 243 -6.99 9.05 23.21
C ASN A 243 -6.75 9.81 21.90
N PHE A 244 -6.48 9.06 20.82
CA PHE A 244 -6.08 9.67 19.55
C PHE A 244 -7.15 10.60 18.96
N ARG A 245 -8.45 10.30 19.13
CA ARG A 245 -9.54 11.17 18.66
C ARG A 245 -9.57 12.51 19.41
N ASN A 246 -9.37 12.48 20.73
CA ASN A 246 -9.31 13.71 21.52
C ASN A 246 -8.08 14.54 21.16
N LEU A 247 -6.90 13.92 21.07
CA LEU A 247 -5.67 14.59 20.64
C LEU A 247 -5.82 15.20 19.25
N PHE A 248 -6.41 14.44 18.32
CA PHE A 248 -6.68 14.90 16.97
C PHE A 248 -7.57 16.15 16.99
N ARG A 249 -8.66 16.14 17.77
CA ARG A 249 -9.55 17.30 17.92
C ARG A 249 -8.85 18.48 18.57
N GLU A 250 -8.00 18.27 19.57
CA GLU A 250 -7.21 19.33 20.20
C GLU A 250 -6.24 19.98 19.22
N LYS A 251 -5.58 19.19 18.35
CA LYS A 251 -4.60 19.67 17.38
C LYS A 251 -5.22 20.30 16.13
N THR A 252 -6.37 19.79 15.67
CA THR A 252 -7.03 20.26 14.43
C THR A 252 -8.20 21.21 14.68
N GLY A 253 -8.69 21.31 15.92
CA GLY A 253 -9.91 22.04 16.26
C GLY A 253 -11.20 21.40 15.73
N SER A 254 -11.13 20.24 15.07
CA SER A 254 -12.25 19.60 14.38
C SER A 254 -12.44 18.16 14.85
N ASP A 255 -13.69 17.68 14.87
CA ASP A 255 -13.92 16.25 15.09
C ASP A 255 -13.49 15.45 13.86
N LEU A 256 -12.93 14.26 14.08
CA LEU A 256 -12.51 13.37 12.99
C LEU A 256 -13.70 12.99 12.10
N ASP A 257 -14.88 12.78 12.69
CA ASP A 257 -16.07 12.41 11.93
C ASP A 257 -16.56 13.57 11.05
N ASP A 258 -16.44 14.81 11.51
CA ASP A 258 -16.79 16.01 10.73
C ASP A 258 -15.83 16.20 9.55
N LEU A 259 -14.54 15.94 9.75
CA LEU A 259 -13.56 15.99 8.67
C LEU A 259 -13.74 14.85 7.66
N LEU A 260 -14.12 13.65 8.11
CA LEU A 260 -14.46 12.55 7.21
C LEU A 260 -15.69 12.89 6.34
N VAL A 261 -16.69 13.57 6.91
CA VAL A 261 -17.84 14.08 6.14
C VAL A 261 -17.37 15.13 5.13
N SER A 262 -16.58 16.11 5.57
CA SER A 262 -16.08 17.18 4.70
C SER A 262 -15.24 16.65 3.54
N TRP A 263 -14.32 15.73 3.82
CA TRP A 263 -13.55 15.00 2.81
C TRP A 263 -14.44 14.21 1.85
N SER A 264 -15.46 13.52 2.36
CA SER A 264 -16.38 12.77 1.51
C SER A 264 -17.14 13.67 0.53
N ASN A 265 -17.52 14.87 0.96
CA ASN A 265 -18.17 15.86 0.08
C ASN A 265 -17.20 16.41 -0.97
N TYR A 266 -15.94 16.67 -0.58
CA TYR A 266 -14.87 17.08 -1.49
C TYR A 266 -14.64 16.07 -2.62
N LEU A 267 -14.70 14.77 -2.32
CA LEU A 267 -14.51 13.70 -3.29
C LEU A 267 -15.65 13.53 -4.31
N VAL A 268 -16.86 13.96 -3.95
CA VAL A 268 -18.05 13.90 -4.82
C VAL A 268 -18.03 15.00 -5.89
N GLU A 269 -17.27 16.08 -5.67
CA GLU A 269 -17.09 17.18 -6.62
C GLU A 269 -16.01 16.93 -7.67
N ILE A 270 -15.26 15.82 -7.57
CA ILE A 270 -14.48 15.33 -8.71
C ILE A 270 -15.52 14.78 -9.69
N GLU A 271 -16.02 15.65 -10.56
CA GLU A 271 -16.61 15.19 -11.81
C GLU A 271 -15.67 14.12 -12.34
N ILE A 272 -16.20 12.93 -12.62
CA ILE A 272 -15.52 11.93 -13.44
C ILE A 272 -15.47 12.56 -14.84
N GLU A 273 -14.69 13.63 -14.96
CA GLU A 273 -14.56 14.50 -16.09
C GLU A 273 -13.38 13.96 -16.91
N SER A 274 -13.65 12.83 -17.53
CA SER A 274 -13.28 12.64 -18.92
C SER A 274 -14.17 11.55 -19.48
N GLY A 275 -15.10 11.94 -20.36
CA GLY A 275 -15.77 11.02 -21.27
C GLY A 275 -14.81 10.41 -22.31
N GLU A 276 -13.52 10.28 -21.97
CA GLU A 276 -12.51 9.66 -22.80
C GLU A 276 -12.50 8.16 -22.49
N GLU A 277 -12.99 7.37 -23.43
CA GLU A 277 -12.89 5.92 -23.36
C GLU A 277 -11.42 5.51 -23.56
N PHE A 278 -10.67 5.32 -22.47
CA PHE A 278 -9.29 4.84 -22.51
C PHE A 278 -9.18 3.32 -22.35
N PHE A 279 -10.29 2.64 -22.05
CA PHE A 279 -10.36 1.20 -21.88
C PHE A 279 -11.49 0.59 -22.70
N THR A 280 -11.22 -0.54 -23.34
CA THR A 280 -12.21 -1.30 -24.11
C THR A 280 -12.15 -2.78 -23.74
N ILE A 281 -13.32 -3.37 -23.48
CA ILE A 281 -13.46 -4.82 -23.38
C ILE A 281 -13.46 -5.40 -24.80
N THR A 282 -12.47 -6.22 -25.11
CA THR A 282 -12.34 -6.87 -26.42
C THR A 282 -13.00 -8.24 -26.46
N GLU A 283 -13.05 -8.93 -25.32
CA GLU A 283 -13.57 -10.30 -25.22
C GLU A 283 -14.13 -10.56 -23.81
N ILE A 284 -15.20 -11.37 -23.74
CA ILE A 284 -15.74 -11.90 -22.48
C ILE A 284 -15.96 -13.40 -22.67
N GLU A 285 -15.18 -14.21 -21.95
CA GLU A 285 -15.19 -15.67 -22.06
C GLU A 285 -15.41 -16.31 -20.69
N ARG A 286 -16.29 -17.31 -20.60
CA ARG A 286 -16.44 -18.10 -19.37
C ARG A 286 -15.45 -19.26 -19.35
N ASN A 287 -14.39 -19.15 -18.54
CA ASN A 287 -13.41 -20.22 -18.34
C ASN A 287 -13.95 -21.37 -17.46
N SER A 288 -14.83 -21.06 -16.51
CA SER A 288 -15.38 -22.05 -15.57
C SER A 288 -16.76 -21.64 -15.03
N PRO A 289 -17.51 -22.52 -14.34
CA PRO A 289 -18.77 -22.16 -13.71
C PRO A 289 -18.70 -20.95 -12.77
N SER A 290 -17.52 -20.66 -12.21
CA SER A 290 -17.26 -19.59 -11.25
C SER A 290 -16.27 -18.53 -11.73
N THR A 291 -15.77 -18.61 -12.97
CA THR A 291 -14.71 -17.72 -13.46
C THR A 291 -15.05 -17.15 -14.82
N LEU A 292 -15.01 -15.82 -14.92
CA LEU A 292 -15.18 -15.05 -16.15
C LEU A 292 -13.84 -14.40 -16.52
N ARG A 293 -13.38 -14.62 -17.74
CA ARG A 293 -12.22 -13.94 -18.32
C ARG A 293 -12.70 -12.74 -19.12
N ILE A 294 -12.01 -11.63 -18.95
CA ILE A 294 -12.23 -10.40 -19.69
C ILE A 294 -10.93 -10.04 -20.41
N GLY A 295 -10.98 -10.04 -21.73
CA GLY A 295 -9.94 -9.48 -22.58
C GLY A 295 -10.12 -7.97 -22.71
N TYR A 296 -9.02 -7.22 -22.64
CA TYR A 296 -9.05 -5.77 -22.70
C TYR A 296 -7.94 -5.17 -23.53
N LYS A 297 -8.20 -3.94 -23.99
CA LYS A 297 -7.22 -2.97 -24.46
C LYS A 297 -7.40 -1.67 -23.66
N SER A 298 -6.30 -1.02 -23.32
CA SER A 298 -6.22 0.20 -22.52
C SER A 298 -5.15 1.11 -23.11
N ASP A 299 -5.30 2.42 -23.01
CA ASP A 299 -4.23 3.35 -23.37
C ASP A 299 -3.07 3.32 -22.35
N TYR A 300 -3.36 2.86 -21.13
CA TYR A 300 -2.41 2.76 -20.01
C TYR A 300 -2.16 1.31 -19.58
N PRO A 301 -0.95 0.98 -19.09
CA PRO A 301 -0.69 -0.31 -18.45
C PRO A 301 -1.42 -0.39 -17.10
N LEU A 302 -2.32 -1.37 -16.95
CA LEU A 302 -3.15 -1.50 -15.74
C LEU A 302 -2.55 -2.54 -14.78
N TYR A 303 -2.47 -2.19 -13.50
CA TYR A 303 -2.14 -3.09 -12.39
C TYR A 303 -3.41 -3.65 -11.74
N PRO A 304 -3.75 -4.93 -11.99
CA PRO A 304 -5.02 -5.49 -11.52
C PRO A 304 -4.97 -5.73 -10.02
N VAL A 305 -6.14 -5.63 -9.37
CA VAL A 305 -6.35 -5.43 -7.93
C VAL A 305 -6.28 -3.97 -7.48
N LYS A 306 -5.48 -3.11 -8.11
CA LYS A 306 -5.45 -1.66 -7.79
C LYS A 306 -6.25 -0.83 -8.78
N ASP A 307 -6.14 -1.16 -10.06
CA ASP A 307 -6.67 -0.31 -11.14
C ASP A 307 -7.95 -0.87 -11.75
N ILE A 308 -8.30 -2.13 -11.46
CA ILE A 308 -9.51 -2.78 -11.94
C ILE A 308 -10.32 -3.22 -10.72
N LEU A 309 -11.42 -2.51 -10.49
CA LEU A 309 -12.32 -2.75 -9.37
C LEU A 309 -13.65 -3.27 -9.91
N VAL A 310 -14.07 -4.44 -9.45
CA VAL A 310 -15.29 -5.10 -9.93
C VAL A 310 -16.28 -5.25 -8.78
N TYR A 311 -17.50 -4.79 -8.99
CA TYR A 311 -18.58 -4.84 -8.01
C TYR A 311 -19.83 -5.49 -8.60
N ASP A 312 -20.68 -6.08 -7.76
CA ASP A 312 -22.06 -6.39 -8.15
C ASP A 312 -23.04 -5.27 -7.79
N LYS A 313 -24.32 -5.48 -8.11
CA LYS A 313 -25.42 -4.56 -7.79
C LYS A 313 -25.63 -4.29 -6.29
N THR A 314 -25.01 -5.08 -5.42
CA THR A 314 -25.05 -4.89 -3.96
C THR A 314 -23.80 -4.18 -3.44
N ASN A 315 -22.96 -3.68 -4.36
CA ASN A 315 -21.64 -3.09 -4.10
C ASN A 315 -20.67 -4.06 -3.42
N LYS A 316 -20.89 -5.38 -3.58
CA LYS A 316 -19.91 -6.37 -3.14
C LYS A 316 -18.77 -6.40 -4.15
N GLN A 317 -17.55 -6.15 -3.66
CA GLN A 317 -16.34 -6.22 -4.48
C GLN A 317 -15.92 -7.66 -4.76
N PHE A 318 -15.50 -7.93 -5.99
CA PHE A 318 -15.00 -9.22 -6.46
C PHE A 318 -13.48 -9.20 -6.59
N PRO A 319 -12.81 -10.33 -6.28
CA PRO A 319 -11.39 -10.47 -6.57
C PRO A 319 -11.17 -10.47 -8.09
N VAL A 320 -10.13 -9.75 -8.51
CA VAL A 320 -9.66 -9.71 -9.90
C VAL A 320 -8.24 -10.28 -9.93
N SER A 321 -7.95 -11.12 -10.93
CA SER A 321 -6.61 -11.68 -11.10
C SER A 321 -6.10 -11.48 -12.52
N ILE A 322 -4.79 -11.27 -12.68
CA ILE A 322 -4.09 -11.19 -13.96
C ILE A 322 -2.79 -11.98 -13.90
N THR A 323 -2.30 -12.40 -15.06
CA THR A 323 -0.93 -12.89 -15.18
C THR A 323 0.07 -11.75 -14.96
N ARG A 324 1.03 -11.90 -14.04
CA ARG A 324 2.01 -10.84 -13.71
C ARG A 324 2.71 -10.20 -14.91
N LYS A 325 3.02 -10.98 -15.95
CA LYS A 325 3.67 -10.50 -17.17
C LYS A 325 2.83 -9.45 -17.94
N GLN A 326 1.51 -9.42 -17.75
CA GLN A 326 0.60 -8.52 -18.46
C GLN A 326 0.38 -7.18 -17.72
N ARG A 327 0.93 -7.00 -16.51
CA ARG A 327 0.78 -5.77 -15.70
C ARG A 327 1.35 -4.51 -16.36
N TYR A 328 2.33 -4.68 -17.26
CA TYR A 328 2.96 -3.59 -18.01
C TYR A 328 2.45 -3.50 -19.45
N GLN A 329 1.40 -4.25 -19.78
CA GLN A 329 0.83 -4.29 -21.11
C GLN A 329 -0.45 -3.47 -21.14
N THR A 330 -0.62 -2.73 -22.24
CA THR A 330 -1.85 -2.03 -22.61
C THR A 330 -2.93 -2.97 -23.13
N MET A 331 -2.63 -4.26 -23.28
CA MET A 331 -3.61 -5.27 -23.66
C MET A 331 -3.36 -6.56 -22.88
N GLY A 332 -4.43 -7.26 -22.52
CA GLY A 332 -4.31 -8.47 -21.72
C GLY A 332 -5.65 -9.07 -21.34
N ASN A 333 -5.61 -9.95 -20.36
CA ASN A 333 -6.81 -10.61 -19.83
C ASN A 333 -6.80 -10.53 -18.30
N PHE A 334 -7.95 -10.35 -17.68
CA PHE A 334 -8.11 -10.57 -16.25
C PHE A 334 -9.30 -11.50 -15.98
N ASP A 335 -9.19 -12.26 -14.90
CA ASP A 335 -10.21 -13.19 -14.47
C ASP A 335 -10.95 -12.65 -13.22
N ILE A 336 -12.27 -12.82 -13.20
CA ILE A 336 -13.18 -12.45 -12.11
C ILE A 336 -13.89 -13.72 -11.62
N GLU A 337 -13.97 -13.91 -10.31
CA GLU A 337 -14.77 -14.99 -9.73
C GLU A 337 -16.25 -14.63 -9.63
N CYS A 338 -17.07 -14.94 -10.63
CA CYS A 338 -18.49 -14.62 -10.64
C CYS A 338 -19.41 -15.76 -11.12
N LYS A 339 -20.67 -15.73 -10.68
CA LYS A 339 -21.70 -16.70 -11.08
C LYS A 339 -22.30 -16.32 -12.44
N LYS A 340 -22.75 -17.33 -13.18
CA LYS A 340 -23.49 -17.13 -14.44
C LYS A 340 -24.73 -16.26 -14.21
N GLY A 341 -24.98 -15.31 -15.11
CA GLY A 341 -26.13 -14.41 -15.06
C GLY A 341 -26.02 -13.25 -14.08
N GLN A 342 -24.90 -13.12 -13.37
CA GLN A 342 -24.63 -11.99 -12.49
C GLN A 342 -24.36 -10.70 -13.28
N ARG A 343 -24.79 -9.56 -12.74
CA ARG A 343 -24.43 -8.22 -13.26
C ARG A 343 -23.18 -7.73 -12.55
N LEU A 344 -22.24 -7.19 -13.31
CA LEU A 344 -21.00 -6.65 -12.79
C LEU A 344 -20.81 -5.22 -13.26
N ASN A 345 -20.39 -4.35 -12.36
CA ASN A 345 -19.90 -3.01 -12.64
C ASN A 345 -18.38 -3.03 -12.50
N ILE A 346 -17.69 -2.69 -13.57
CA ILE A 346 -16.23 -2.60 -13.60
C ILE A 346 -15.88 -1.12 -13.58
N THR A 347 -15.03 -0.72 -12.64
CA THR A 347 -14.38 0.58 -12.67
C THR A 347 -12.90 0.39 -12.93
N ILE A 348 -12.42 1.04 -13.99
CA ILE A 348 -11.01 1.15 -14.31
C ILE A 348 -10.54 2.48 -13.75
N ALA A 349 -9.50 2.49 -12.92
CA ALA A 349 -8.93 3.67 -12.30
C ALA A 349 -7.42 3.69 -12.55
N TYR A 350 -6.93 4.70 -13.25
CA TYR A 350 -5.51 4.87 -13.54
C TYR A 350 -5.12 6.33 -13.35
N ASP A 351 -4.28 6.59 -12.35
CA ASP A 351 -3.90 7.95 -11.95
C ASP A 351 -5.15 8.84 -11.81
N ASP A 352 -5.31 9.92 -12.59
CA ASP A 352 -6.49 10.80 -12.60
C ASP A 352 -7.63 10.38 -13.54
N HIS A 353 -7.45 9.30 -14.30
CA HIS A 353 -8.46 8.78 -15.21
C HIS A 353 -9.32 7.70 -14.56
N SER A 354 -10.63 7.72 -14.84
CA SER A 354 -11.51 6.62 -14.46
C SER A 354 -12.60 6.36 -15.49
N GLN A 355 -12.94 5.08 -15.68
CA GLN A 355 -13.97 4.65 -16.62
C GLN A 355 -14.82 3.55 -15.99
N GLN A 356 -16.14 3.69 -16.09
CA GLN A 356 -17.10 2.68 -15.62
C GLN A 356 -17.68 1.89 -16.79
N ILE A 357 -17.81 0.58 -16.61
CA ILE A 357 -18.30 -0.36 -17.63
C ILE A 357 -19.27 -1.33 -16.98
N GLU A 358 -20.46 -1.46 -17.54
CA GLU A 358 -21.45 -2.44 -17.08
C GLU A 358 -21.40 -3.72 -17.91
N ILE A 359 -21.27 -4.87 -17.24
CA ILE A 359 -21.55 -6.19 -17.80
C ILE A 359 -22.95 -6.59 -17.36
N THR A 360 -23.91 -6.41 -18.27
CA THR A 360 -25.34 -6.61 -18.02
C THR A 360 -25.73 -8.07 -17.75
N LYS A 361 -24.90 -9.04 -18.17
CA LYS A 361 -25.04 -10.45 -17.85
C LYS A 361 -23.73 -11.22 -18.05
N CYS A 362 -23.21 -11.85 -17.01
CA CYS A 362 -22.10 -12.80 -17.15
C CYS A 362 -22.56 -14.00 -17.98
N VAL A 363 -22.06 -14.09 -19.22
CA VAL A 363 -22.29 -15.19 -20.19
C VAL A 363 -21.99 -16.56 -19.62
#